data_AF-E8R8U9-F1
#
_entry.id   AF-E8R8U9-F1
#
_cell.length_a   1.000
_cell.length_b   1.000
_cell.length_c   1.000
_cell.angle_alpha   90.00
_cell.angle_beta   90.00
_cell.angle_gamma   90.00
#
_symmetry.space_group_name_H-M   'P 1'
#
loop_
_entity.id
_entity.type
_entity.pdbx_description
1 polymer ?
#
loop_
_entity_poly.entity_id
_entity_poly.type
_entity_poly.pdbx_seq_one_letter_code
_entity_poly.pdbx_strand_id
1 'polypeptide(L)'
;MRRIRHKGKYIELLILDMARENGFHGYYLLKKIREETGLPVNPGLIYPLLRGMVRKGLLKAEESFEKGRRRVLFRITEEGRRYLDENKQDLEEARRYLERLRLARETGLIRLLATLGNLFERLDRLTSSQLDTVKKLVEDLEQRLRGIGGVS
;
A
#
# COMPACT_ATOMS: atom_id res chain seq x y z
N MET A 1 16.50 -2.20 12.70
CA MET A 1 16.48 -3.07 11.49
C MET A 1 15.34 -4.12 11.44
N ARG A 2 14.32 -4.11 12.33
CA ARG A 2 13.21 -5.11 12.32
C ARG A 2 12.09 -4.90 11.29
N ARG A 3 11.95 -3.71 10.68
CA ARG A 3 10.78 -3.31 9.86
C ARG A 3 10.66 -3.95 8.47
N ILE A 4 11.74 -4.45 7.86
CA ILE A 4 11.72 -4.91 6.47
C ILE A 4 11.11 -6.33 6.34
N ARG A 5 11.31 -7.19 7.34
CA ARG A 5 10.88 -8.61 7.31
C ARG A 5 9.36 -8.80 7.30
N HIS A 6 8.59 -7.84 7.83
CA HIS A 6 7.12 -7.93 7.88
C HIS A 6 6.41 -7.47 6.59
N LYS A 7 7.05 -6.67 5.73
CA LYS A 7 6.38 -6.12 4.54
C LYS A 7 5.89 -7.20 3.57
N GLY A 8 6.72 -8.23 3.33
CA GLY A 8 6.32 -9.37 2.48
C GLY A 8 5.15 -10.14 3.08
N LYS A 9 5.22 -10.44 4.39
CA LYS A 9 4.17 -11.15 5.13
C LYS A 9 2.84 -10.40 5.10
N TYR A 10 2.84 -9.09 5.36
CA TYR A 10 1.62 -8.28 5.32
C TYR A 10 0.96 -8.30 3.94
N ILE A 11 1.75 -8.19 2.87
CA ILE A 11 1.21 -8.26 1.50
C ILE A 11 0.61 -9.65 1.23
N GLU A 12 1.28 -10.73 1.64
CA GLU A 12 0.73 -12.09 1.50
C GLU A 12 -0.61 -12.24 2.24
N LEU A 13 -0.70 -11.76 3.49
CA LEU A 13 -1.93 -11.81 4.29
C LEU A 13 -3.06 -11.00 3.65
N LEU A 14 -2.79 -9.78 3.18
CA LEU A 14 -3.78 -8.94 2.50
C LEU A 14 -4.28 -9.56 1.20
N ILE A 15 -3.39 -10.21 0.44
CA ILE A 15 -3.76 -10.92 -0.80
C ILE A 15 -4.65 -12.13 -0.48
N LEU A 16 -4.32 -12.92 0.55
CA LEU A 16 -5.14 -14.06 0.97
C LEU A 16 -6.51 -13.60 1.45
N ASP A 17 -6.55 -12.54 2.25
CA ASP A 17 -7.78 -11.95 2.76
C ASP A 17 -8.71 -11.51 1.62
N MET A 18 -8.15 -10.88 0.58
CA MET A 18 -8.89 -10.52 -0.62
C MET A 18 -9.38 -11.75 -1.43
N ALA A 19 -8.66 -12.87 -1.37
CA ALA A 19 -9.06 -14.12 -2.05
C ALA A 19 -10.17 -14.91 -1.33
N ARG A 20 -10.59 -14.51 -0.12
CA ARG A 20 -11.57 -15.27 0.70
C ARG A 20 -12.95 -15.38 0.06
N GLU A 21 -13.42 -14.35 -0.64
CA GLU A 21 -14.78 -14.29 -1.16
C GLU A 21 -14.94 -15.06 -2.48
N ASN A 22 -14.41 -14.53 -3.58
CA ASN A 22 -14.65 -15.07 -4.93
C ASN A 22 -13.36 -15.39 -5.71
N GLY A 23 -12.21 -15.34 -5.04
CA GLY A 23 -10.91 -15.28 -5.73
C GLY A 23 -10.74 -14.00 -6.55
N PHE A 24 -9.61 -13.88 -7.25
CA PHE A 24 -9.32 -12.69 -8.06
C PHE A 24 -8.44 -13.00 -9.28
N HIS A 25 -8.54 -12.16 -10.30
CA HIS A 25 -7.56 -12.12 -11.38
C HIS A 25 -6.36 -11.25 -10.99
N GLY A 26 -5.14 -11.65 -11.34
CA GLY A 26 -3.93 -10.90 -10.97
C GLY A 26 -3.96 -9.41 -11.40
N TYR A 27 -4.58 -9.11 -12.53
CA TYR A 27 -4.81 -7.73 -12.97
C TYR A 27 -5.77 -6.96 -12.05
N TYR A 28 -6.82 -7.61 -11.56
CA TYR A 28 -7.77 -7.01 -10.62
C TYR A 28 -7.08 -6.60 -9.32
N LEU A 29 -6.18 -7.45 -8.79
CA LEU A 29 -5.36 -7.12 -7.63
C LEU A 29 -4.52 -5.86 -7.87
N LEU A 30 -3.81 -5.78 -9.00
CA LEU A 30 -3.00 -4.61 -9.36
C LEU A 30 -3.82 -3.33 -9.45
N LYS A 31 -5.02 -3.43 -10.04
CA LYS A 31 -5.96 -2.31 -10.16
C LYS A 31 -6.44 -1.86 -8.78
N LYS A 32 -6.92 -2.78 -7.94
CA LYS A 32 -7.45 -2.48 -6.61
C LYS A 32 -6.40 -1.84 -5.69
N ILE A 33 -5.18 -2.38 -5.65
CA ILE A 33 -4.09 -1.79 -4.86
C ILE A 33 -3.80 -0.35 -5.32
N ARG A 34 -3.77 -0.10 -6.64
CA ARG A 34 -3.55 1.25 -7.19
C ARG A 34 -4.69 2.19 -6.81
N GLU A 35 -5.93 1.75 -6.88
CA GLU A 35 -7.11 2.55 -6.54
C GLU A 35 -7.16 2.91 -5.05
N GLU A 36 -6.83 1.97 -4.17
CA GLU A 36 -6.84 2.18 -2.72
C GLU A 36 -5.65 3.01 -2.25
N THR A 37 -4.43 2.69 -2.70
CA THR A 37 -3.20 3.32 -2.20
C THR A 37 -2.75 4.54 -3.01
N GLY A 38 -3.20 4.68 -4.26
CA GLY A 38 -2.67 5.68 -5.20
C GLY A 38 -1.23 5.41 -5.66
N LEU A 39 -0.60 4.33 -5.20
CA LEU A 39 0.79 4.02 -5.51
C LEU A 39 0.91 3.19 -6.80
N PRO A 40 1.95 3.41 -7.63
CA PRO A 40 2.23 2.55 -8.76
C PRO A 40 2.64 1.17 -8.26
N VAL A 41 1.94 0.13 -8.72
CA VAL A 41 2.27 -1.26 -8.41
C VAL A 41 3.03 -1.88 -9.57
N ASN A 42 4.23 -2.39 -9.30
CA ASN A 42 5.04 -3.08 -10.31
C ASN A 42 4.52 -4.53 -10.51
N PRO A 43 4.00 -4.88 -11.69
CA PRO A 43 3.58 -6.25 -11.99
C PRO A 43 4.69 -7.29 -11.79
N GLY A 44 5.94 -6.90 -12.05
CA GLY A 44 7.14 -7.71 -11.86
C GLY A 44 7.42 -8.07 -10.41
N LEU A 45 6.77 -7.44 -9.43
CA LEU A 45 6.83 -7.84 -8.01
C LEU A 45 5.64 -8.71 -7.61
N ILE A 46 4.45 -8.38 -8.10
CA ILE A 46 3.21 -9.06 -7.70
C ILE A 46 3.10 -10.47 -8.28
N TYR A 47 3.39 -10.66 -9.57
CA TYR A 47 3.23 -11.99 -10.18
C TYR A 47 4.20 -13.05 -9.62
N PRO A 48 5.49 -12.75 -9.36
CA PRO A 48 6.36 -13.68 -8.62
C PRO A 48 5.86 -13.99 -7.22
N LEU A 49 5.30 -13.00 -6.50
CA LEU A 49 4.71 -13.21 -5.18
C LEU A 49 3.54 -14.18 -5.25
N LEU A 50 2.58 -13.95 -6.17
CA LEU A 50 1.44 -14.84 -6.38
C LEU A 50 1.89 -16.27 -6.72
N ARG A 51 2.88 -16.43 -7.61
CA ARG A 51 3.47 -17.75 -7.90
C ARG A 51 4.11 -18.38 -6.66
N GLY A 52 4.78 -17.58 -5.83
CA GLY A 52 5.33 -18.02 -4.56
C GLY A 52 4.26 -18.53 -3.61
N MET A 53 3.15 -17.81 -3.48
CA MET A 53 2.01 -18.20 -2.64
C MET A 53 1.33 -19.48 -3.14
N VAL A 54 1.25 -19.69 -4.46
CA VAL A 54 0.78 -20.96 -5.04
C VAL A 54 1.73 -22.11 -4.70
N ARG A 55 3.05 -21.92 -4.84
CA ARG A 55 4.04 -22.93 -4.46
C ARG A 55 4.01 -23.28 -2.96
N LYS A 56 3.70 -22.30 -2.10
CA LYS A 56 3.48 -22.50 -0.67
C LYS A 56 2.15 -23.19 -0.34
N GLY A 57 1.30 -23.44 -1.33
CA GLY A 57 -0.03 -24.03 -1.13
C GLY A 57 -1.07 -23.08 -0.54
N LEU A 58 -0.78 -21.79 -0.38
CA LEU A 58 -1.68 -20.80 0.21
C LEU A 58 -2.76 -20.32 -0.79
N LEU A 59 -2.42 -20.35 -2.08
CA LEU A 59 -3.32 -20.04 -3.18
C LEU A 59 -3.37 -21.22 -4.16
N LYS A 60 -4.51 -21.37 -4.85
CA LYS A 60 -4.66 -22.19 -6.04
C LYS A 60 -4.79 -21.27 -7.25
N ALA A 61 -4.11 -21.60 -8.34
CA ALA A 61 -4.25 -20.94 -9.63
C ALA A 61 -5.09 -21.81 -10.56
N GLU A 62 -6.18 -21.24 -11.09
CA GLU A 62 -7.06 -21.88 -12.06
C GLU A 62 -6.95 -21.13 -13.38
N GLU A 63 -6.54 -21.84 -14.43
CA GLU A 63 -6.32 -21.25 -15.74
C GLU A 63 -7.54 -21.43 -16.64
N SER A 64 -7.92 -20.36 -17.33
CA SER A 64 -8.94 -20.41 -18.36
C SER A 64 -8.46 -19.69 -19.61
N PHE A 65 -8.97 -20.11 -20.76
CA PHE A 65 -8.73 -19.46 -22.04
C PHE A 65 -10.02 -18.80 -22.49
N GLU A 66 -10.03 -17.47 -22.53
CA GLU A 66 -11.17 -16.69 -22.97
C GLU A 66 -10.74 -15.84 -24.17
N LYS A 67 -11.37 -16.05 -25.34
CA LYS A 67 -11.04 -15.35 -26.60
C LYS A 67 -9.54 -15.42 -26.96
N GLY A 68 -8.94 -16.60 -26.79
CA GLY A 68 -7.51 -16.84 -27.07
C GLY A 68 -6.53 -16.22 -26.06
N ARG A 69 -7.02 -15.59 -24.98
CA ARG A 69 -6.18 -15.02 -23.92
C ARG A 69 -6.23 -15.90 -22.68
N ARG A 70 -5.05 -16.26 -22.17
CA ARG A 70 -4.89 -16.95 -20.88
C ARG A 70 -5.30 -16.01 -19.74
N ARG A 71 -6.23 -16.45 -18.91
CA ARG A 71 -6.64 -15.81 -17.66
C ARG A 71 -6.35 -16.74 -16.51
N VAL A 72 -5.82 -16.20 -15.42
CA VAL A 72 -5.55 -16.96 -14.20
C VAL A 72 -6.44 -16.40 -13.10
N LEU A 73 -7.22 -17.26 -12.48
CA LEU A 73 -8.02 -16.97 -11.28
C LEU A 73 -7.27 -17.54 -10.07
N PHE A 74 -6.96 -16.68 -9.10
CA PHE A 74 -6.35 -17.08 -7.84
C PHE A 74 -7.43 -17.24 -6.78
N ARG A 75 -7.49 -18.39 -6.12
CA ARG A 75 -8.40 -18.68 -5.00
C ARG A 75 -7.61 -19.07 -3.76
N ILE A 76 -8.10 -18.71 -2.58
CA ILE A 76 -7.51 -19.16 -1.33
C ILE A 76 -7.74 -20.68 -1.15
N THR A 77 -6.74 -21.39 -0.64
CA THR A 77 -6.86 -22.80 -0.26
C THR A 77 -7.25 -22.93 1.21
N GLU A 78 -7.54 -24.15 1.67
CA GLU A 78 -7.74 -24.39 3.10
C GLU A 78 -6.48 -24.08 3.91
N GLU A 79 -5.30 -24.39 3.38
CA GLU A 79 -4.03 -24.01 4.00
C GLU A 79 -3.86 -22.49 4.08
N GLY A 80 -4.25 -21.76 3.03
CA GLY A 80 -4.26 -20.30 3.04
C GLY A 80 -5.19 -19.72 4.11
N ARG A 81 -6.34 -20.36 4.35
CA ARG A 81 -7.27 -19.96 5.42
C ARG A 81 -6.68 -20.19 6.81
N ARG A 82 -6.10 -21.37 7.06
CA ARG A 82 -5.38 -21.66 8.31
C ARG A 82 -4.26 -20.64 8.54
N TYR A 83 -3.47 -20.36 7.50
CA TYR A 83 -2.41 -19.36 7.57
C TYR A 83 -2.94 -17.95 7.93
N LEU A 84 -4.09 -17.53 7.38
CA LEU A 84 -4.72 -16.27 7.80
C LEU A 84 -5.10 -16.29 9.28
N ASP A 85 -5.71 -17.39 9.74
CA ASP A 85 -6.22 -17.50 11.09
C ASP A 85 -5.10 -17.53 12.15
N GLU A 86 -3.97 -18.17 11.84
CA GLU A 86 -2.75 -18.16 12.67
C GLU A 86 -2.09 -16.77 12.74
N ASN A 87 -2.33 -15.92 11.74
CA ASN A 87 -1.67 -14.62 11.58
C ASN A 87 -2.64 -13.44 11.65
N LYS A 88 -3.76 -13.58 12.37
CA LYS A 88 -4.81 -12.54 12.50
C LYS A 88 -4.27 -11.19 12.98
N GLN A 89 -3.37 -11.19 13.96
CA GLN A 89 -2.79 -9.94 14.49
C GLN A 89 -1.97 -9.20 13.42
N ASP A 90 -1.13 -9.93 12.68
CA ASP A 90 -0.36 -9.34 11.57
C ASP A 90 -1.30 -8.83 10.45
N LEU A 91 -2.40 -9.54 10.17
CA LEU A 91 -3.39 -9.11 9.19
C LEU A 91 -4.06 -7.79 9.63
N GLU A 92 -4.44 -7.66 10.89
CA GLU A 92 -5.00 -6.42 11.42
C GLU A 92 -4.01 -5.26 11.34
N GLU A 93 -2.74 -5.50 11.68
CA GLU A 93 -1.69 -4.50 11.54
C GLU A 93 -1.49 -4.06 10.09
N ALA A 94 -1.53 -5.02 9.16
CA ALA A 94 -1.48 -4.75 7.73
C ALA A 94 -2.66 -3.90 7.27
N ARG A 95 -3.89 -4.22 7.70
CA ARG A 95 -5.11 -3.44 7.42
C ARG A 95 -5.01 -2.02 8.00
N ARG A 96 -4.58 -1.87 9.26
CA ARG A 96 -4.34 -0.55 9.88
C ARG A 96 -3.29 0.26 9.11
N TYR A 97 -2.26 -0.39 8.59
CA TYR A 97 -1.25 0.27 7.77
C TYR A 97 -1.82 0.76 6.43
N LEU A 98 -2.58 -0.08 5.72
CA LEU A 98 -3.26 0.34 4.49
C LEU A 98 -4.22 1.50 4.74
N GLU A 99 -4.99 1.45 5.83
CA GLU A 99 -5.94 2.50 6.17
C GLU A 99 -5.23 3.85 6.39
N ARG A 100 -4.08 3.86 7.09
CA ARG A 100 -3.27 5.07 7.21
C ARG A 100 -2.80 5.61 5.86
N LEU A 101 -2.43 4.75 4.91
CA LEU A 101 -2.07 5.19 3.56
C LEU A 101 -3.26 5.79 2.82
N ARG A 102 -4.44 5.16 2.93
CA ARG A 102 -5.69 5.66 2.35
C ARG A 102 -6.04 7.04 2.91
N LEU A 103 -6.05 7.19 4.23
CA LEU A 103 -6.31 8.46 4.92
C LEU A 103 -5.28 9.53 4.57
N ALA A 104 -3.98 9.18 4.50
CA ALA A 104 -2.94 10.13 4.09
C ALA A 104 -3.12 10.61 2.65
N ARG A 105 -3.67 9.77 1.76
CA ARG A 105 -4.02 10.17 0.40
C ARG A 105 -5.26 11.07 0.39
N GLU A 106 -6.32 10.69 1.09
CA GLU A 106 -7.59 11.43 1.13
C GLU A 106 -7.47 12.81 1.76
N THR A 107 -6.68 12.92 2.84
CA THR A 107 -6.37 14.21 3.48
C THR A 107 -5.41 15.08 2.66
N GLY A 108 -4.81 14.52 1.60
CA GLY A 108 -3.81 15.21 0.78
C GLY A 108 -2.43 15.30 1.42
N LEU A 109 -2.17 14.59 2.54
CA LEU A 109 -0.86 14.53 3.19
C LEU A 109 0.23 14.03 2.25
N ILE A 110 -0.05 13.00 1.43
CA ILE A 110 0.91 12.50 0.44
C ILE A 110 1.25 13.58 -0.61
N ARG A 111 0.24 14.34 -1.05
CA ARG A 111 0.44 15.45 -2.00
C ARG A 111 1.28 16.56 -1.37
N LEU A 112 1.03 16.90 -0.10
CA LEU A 112 1.81 17.89 0.64
C LEU A 112 3.29 17.47 0.72
N LEU A 113 3.58 16.23 1.12
CA LEU A 113 4.95 15.72 1.18
C LEU A 113 5.66 15.76 -0.17
N ALA A 114 4.96 15.45 -1.26
CA ALA A 114 5.51 15.57 -2.62
C ALA A 114 5.82 17.03 -2.99
N THR A 115 4.93 17.97 -2.66
CA THR A 115 5.16 19.41 -2.87
C THR A 115 6.37 19.90 -2.07
N LEU A 116 6.50 19.47 -0.82
CA LEU A 116 7.66 19.81 0.02
C LEU A 116 8.96 19.24 -0.54
N GLY A 117 8.95 18.00 -1.06
CA GLY A 117 10.10 17.43 -1.76
C GLY A 117 10.51 18.25 -2.98
N ASN A 118 9.54 18.64 -3.82
CA ASN A 118 9.82 19.49 -4.99
C ASN A 118 10.33 20.89 -4.60
N LEU A 119 9.87 21.43 -3.48
CA LEU A 119 10.37 22.69 -2.93
C LEU A 119 11.82 22.53 -2.45
N PHE A 120 12.13 21.42 -1.77
CA PHE A 120 13.46 21.14 -1.24
C PHE A 120 14.54 21.17 -2.33
N GLU A 121 14.27 20.58 -3.50
CA GLU A 121 15.17 20.58 -4.67
C GLU A 121 15.45 21.97 -5.27
N ARG A 122 14.73 23.00 -4.82
CA ARG A 122 14.84 24.38 -5.33
C ARG A 122 15.14 25.40 -4.24
N LEU A 123 15.36 24.96 -3.00
CA LEU A 123 15.54 25.84 -1.83
C LEU A 123 16.70 26.81 -2.02
N ASP A 124 17.81 26.35 -2.59
CA ASP A 124 19.03 27.11 -2.87
C ASP A 124 18.84 28.23 -3.93
N ARG A 125 17.74 28.18 -4.69
CA ARG A 125 17.42 29.13 -5.76
C ARG A 125 16.36 30.14 -5.37
N LEU A 126 15.84 30.07 -4.14
CA LEU A 126 14.83 31.00 -3.66
C LEU A 126 15.46 32.33 -3.25
N THR A 127 14.74 33.42 -3.51
CA THR A 127 15.11 34.74 -2.99
C THR A 127 14.88 34.81 -1.48
N SER A 128 15.53 35.73 -0.79
CA SER A 128 15.34 35.93 0.67
C SER A 128 13.88 36.18 1.05
N SER A 129 13.12 36.89 0.21
CA SER A 129 11.68 37.12 0.44
C SER A 129 10.84 35.83 0.33
N GLN A 130 11.19 34.96 -0.63
CA GLN A 130 10.55 33.65 -0.77
C GLN A 130 10.91 32.72 0.39
N LEU A 131 12.16 32.74 0.85
CA LEU A 131 12.59 31.97 2.03
C LEU A 131 11.85 32.42 3.30
N ASP A 132 11.68 33.73 3.50
CA ASP A 132 10.90 34.25 4.63
C ASP A 132 9.41 33.84 4.57
N THR A 133 8.86 33.77 3.35
CA THR A 133 7.50 33.26 3.13
C THR A 133 7.40 31.78 3.48
N VAL A 134 8.34 30.95 3.01
CA VAL A 134 8.39 29.51 3.34
C VAL A 134 8.48 29.30 4.85
N LYS A 135 9.34 30.06 5.53
CA LYS A 135 9.48 30.02 6.99
C LYS A 135 8.15 30.27 7.69
N LYS A 136 7.44 31.35 7.35
CA LYS A 136 6.13 31.69 7.95
C LYS A 136 5.08 30.60 7.70
N LEU A 137 5.06 30.02 6.49
CA LEU A 137 4.12 28.95 6.15
C LEU A 137 4.38 27.67 6.96
N VAL A 138 5.66 27.31 7.15
CA VAL A 138 6.03 26.14 7.97
C VAL A 138 5.63 26.37 9.43
N GLU A 139 5.91 27.55 9.99
CA GLU A 139 5.55 27.90 11.37
C GLU A 139 4.03 27.82 11.62
N ASP A 140 3.20 28.41 10.74
CA ASP A 140 1.73 28.34 10.85
C ASP A 140 1.22 26.89 10.71
N LEU A 141 1.76 26.13 9.74
CA LEU A 141 1.38 24.73 9.56
C LEU A 141 1.71 23.88 10.79
N GLU A 142 2.91 24.03 11.37
CA GLU A 142 3.30 23.30 12.57
C GLU A 142 2.38 23.61 13.76
N GLN A 143 2.08 24.89 13.98
CA GLN A 143 1.18 25.31 15.07
C GLN A 143 -0.21 24.68 14.92
N ARG A 144 -0.78 24.70 13.71
CA ARG A 144 -2.10 24.10 13.44
C ARG A 144 -2.07 22.59 13.61
N LEU A 145 -1.03 21.92 13.14
CA LEU A 145 -0.92 20.45 13.23
C LEU A 145 -0.78 19.97 14.68
N ARG A 146 -0.04 20.68 15.54
CA ARG A 146 0.04 20.34 16.98
C ARG A 146 -1.34 20.32 17.65
N GLY A 147 -2.27 21.17 17.18
CA GLY A 147 -3.64 21.23 17.70
C GLY A 147 -4.55 20.04 17.31
N ILE A 148 -4.20 19.25 16.30
CA ILE A 148 -5.09 18.21 15.73
C ILE A 148 -4.92 16.84 16.42
N GLY A 149 -3.88 16.64 17.24
CA GLY A 149 -3.48 15.30 17.68
C GLY A 149 -3.31 15.06 19.18
N GLY A 150 -3.42 16.07 20.06
CA GLY A 150 -3.17 15.87 21.49
C GLY A 150 -1.79 15.26 21.80
N VAL A 151 -0.80 15.43 20.92
CA VAL A 151 0.59 15.07 21.20
C VAL A 151 1.24 16.34 21.75
N SER A 152 1.11 16.51 23.06
CA SER A 152 1.99 17.38 23.86
C SER A 152 3.34 16.71 24.03
#